data_AF-A0A5J4R8Z8-F1
#
_entry.id   AF-A0A5J4R8Z8-F1
#
_cell.length_a   1.000
_cell.length_b   1.000
_cell.length_c   1.000
_cell.angle_alpha   90.00
_cell.angle_beta   90.00
_cell.angle_gamma   90.00
#
_symmetry.space_group_name_H-M   'P 1'
#
loop_
_entity.id
_entity.type
_entity.pdbx_description
1 polymer ?
#
loop_
_entity_poly.entity_id
_entity_poly.type
_entity_poly.pdbx_seq_one_letter_code
_entity_poly.pdbx_strand_id
1 'polypeptide(L)'
;MKKIYPVILAVLMLNACHSGPQFHVTGEVSDAGGKTLYLEASRLEGAVILDSVKLKSSGTFDFKQPQPESPDFYRLRMEDQIIHFSIDSTETIHINAPYQKFSTDYTVEGSENCNRIKELALKQIRLQNDVNRIARELRAGI
;
A
#
# COMPACT_ATOMS: atom_id res chain seq x y z
N MET A 1 -59.97 16.88 -20.43
CA MET A 1 -59.15 17.29 -19.26
C MET A 1 -59.42 16.23 -18.18
N LYS A 2 -58.50 15.46 -17.60
CA LYS A 2 -57.06 15.60 -17.33
C LYS A 2 -56.51 14.16 -17.23
N LYS A 3 -55.53 13.79 -18.06
CA LYS A 3 -54.89 12.47 -18.06
C LYS A 3 -53.95 12.38 -16.88
N ILE A 4 -54.14 11.39 -16.00
CA ILE A 4 -53.26 11.14 -14.85
C ILE A 4 -52.27 10.08 -15.30
N TYR A 5 -51.08 10.52 -15.70
CA TYR A 5 -49.96 9.64 -16.04
C TYR A 5 -49.35 9.09 -14.73
N PRO A 6 -49.01 7.80 -14.63
CA PRO A 6 -48.43 7.25 -13.41
C PRO A 6 -47.00 7.76 -13.27
N VAL A 7 -46.80 8.69 -12.33
CA VAL A 7 -45.47 9.05 -11.82
C VAL A 7 -45.06 7.96 -10.84
N ILE A 8 -44.56 6.85 -11.36
CA ILE A 8 -43.74 5.90 -10.59
C ILE A 8 -42.45 5.71 -11.40
N LEU A 9 -41.68 6.78 -11.47
CA LEU A 9 -40.24 6.75 -11.81
C LEU A 9 -39.43 7.08 -10.56
N ALA A 10 -39.94 6.69 -9.39
CA ALA A 10 -39.31 6.92 -8.11
C ALA A 10 -38.33 5.76 -7.81
N VAL A 11 -37.04 6.07 -7.99
CA VAL A 11 -35.92 5.56 -7.19
C VAL A 11 -35.59 4.08 -7.36
N LEU A 12 -34.96 3.74 -8.49
CA LEU A 12 -33.96 2.68 -8.56
C LEU A 12 -32.55 3.30 -8.56
N MET A 13 -32.27 4.19 -7.60
CA MET A 13 -30.89 4.52 -7.21
C MET A 13 -30.47 3.49 -6.14
N LEU A 14 -30.50 2.21 -6.50
CA LEU A 14 -29.96 1.17 -5.63
C LEU A 14 -28.44 1.29 -5.67
N ASN A 15 -27.90 1.94 -4.63
CA ASN A 15 -26.57 1.76 -4.07
C ASN A 15 -25.65 0.85 -4.91
N ALA A 16 -24.89 1.43 -5.84
CA ALA A 16 -23.65 0.80 -6.32
C ALA A 16 -22.61 0.88 -5.19
N CYS A 17 -22.94 0.28 -4.05
CA CYS A 17 -22.08 0.14 -2.89
C CYS A 17 -21.07 -0.95 -3.19
N HIS A 18 -19.87 -0.54 -3.62
CA HIS A 18 -18.61 -1.18 -3.24
C HIS A 18 -18.47 -2.71 -3.44
N SER A 19 -19.17 -3.29 -4.41
CA SER A 19 -19.17 -4.74 -4.69
C SER A 19 -18.39 -5.13 -5.96
N GLY A 20 -17.60 -4.20 -6.51
CA GLY A 20 -16.69 -4.49 -7.62
C GLY A 20 -15.51 -5.35 -7.18
N PRO A 21 -14.72 -5.90 -8.13
CA PRO A 21 -13.51 -6.63 -7.80
C PRO A 21 -12.54 -5.76 -6.98
N GLN A 22 -11.92 -6.36 -5.96
CA GLN A 22 -11.04 -5.65 -5.03
C GLN A 22 -9.71 -6.39 -4.89
N PHE A 23 -8.64 -5.65 -4.62
CA PHE A 23 -7.42 -6.24 -4.10
C PHE A 23 -7.35 -6.02 -2.58
N HIS A 24 -6.56 -6.87 -1.94
CA HIS A 24 -6.39 -6.87 -0.50
C HIS A 24 -4.90 -6.77 -0.15
N VAL A 25 -4.59 -5.91 0.82
CA VAL A 25 -3.24 -5.83 1.40
C VAL A 25 -3.39 -6.01 2.89
N THR A 26 -2.94 -7.15 3.39
CA THR A 26 -3.13 -7.56 4.78
C THR A 26 -1.80 -7.93 5.41
N GLY A 27 -1.77 -7.98 6.74
CA GLY A 27 -0.62 -8.52 7.46
C GLY A 27 -0.46 -7.88 8.83
N GLU A 28 0.78 -7.90 9.31
CA GLU A 28 1.14 -7.41 10.64
C GLU A 28 2.37 -6.52 10.59
N VAL A 29 2.30 -5.37 11.29
CA VAL A 29 3.49 -4.61 11.66
C VAL A 29 3.76 -4.78 13.16
N SER A 30 4.70 -5.66 13.51
CA SER A 30 5.00 -5.94 14.90
C SER A 30 5.62 -4.73 15.60
N ASP A 31 5.30 -4.58 16.90
CA ASP A 31 5.72 -3.45 17.75
C ASP A 31 5.32 -2.05 17.24
N ALA A 32 4.31 -1.95 16.38
CA ALA A 32 3.83 -0.69 15.80
C ALA A 32 2.56 -0.13 16.49
N GLY A 33 2.25 -0.57 17.71
CA GLY A 33 1.05 -0.15 18.43
C GLY A 33 0.93 1.37 18.55
N GLY A 34 -0.21 1.92 18.12
CA GLY A 34 -0.51 3.35 18.12
C GLY A 34 0.03 4.13 16.93
N LYS A 35 0.84 3.52 16.06
CA LYS A 35 1.31 4.12 14.81
C LYS A 35 0.20 4.09 13.74
N THR A 36 0.27 5.00 12.79
CA THR A 36 -0.62 5.01 11.63
C THR A 36 0.09 4.41 10.42
N LEU A 37 -0.50 3.38 9.85
CA LEU A 37 -0.09 2.79 8.58
C LEU A 37 -0.94 3.39 7.46
N TYR A 38 -0.30 3.78 6.37
CA TYR A 38 -0.97 4.34 5.20
C TYR A 38 -0.81 3.39 4.01
N LEU A 39 -1.89 3.22 3.25
CA LEU A 39 -1.86 2.66 1.91
C LEU A 39 -1.89 3.80 0.90
N GLU A 40 -0.90 3.85 0.00
CA GLU A 40 -0.75 4.92 -0.97
C GLU A 40 -0.55 4.36 -2.38
N ALA A 41 -1.15 5.00 -3.39
CA ALA A 41 -0.81 4.80 -4.78
C ALA A 41 0.40 5.66 -5.15
N SER A 42 1.39 5.11 -5.84
CA SER A 42 2.57 5.84 -6.31
C SER A 42 2.34 6.35 -7.73
N ARG A 43 1.75 7.53 -7.86
CA ARG A 43 1.44 8.16 -9.16
C ARG A 43 2.61 9.03 -9.64
N LEU A 44 2.53 9.50 -10.88
CA LEU A 44 3.55 10.36 -11.50
C LEU A 44 3.72 11.68 -10.76
N GLU A 45 2.62 12.26 -10.26
CA GLU A 45 2.59 13.50 -9.50
C GLU A 45 3.04 13.30 -8.03
N GLY A 46 3.27 12.06 -7.63
CA GLY A 46 3.64 11.67 -6.28
C GLY A 46 2.69 10.65 -5.68
N ALA A 47 2.88 10.40 -4.38
CA ALA A 47 2.07 9.42 -3.67
C ALA A 47 0.72 10.00 -3.24
N VAL A 48 -0.35 9.26 -3.52
CA VAL A 48 -1.73 9.61 -3.14
C VAL A 48 -2.19 8.65 -2.06
N ILE A 49 -2.59 9.17 -0.90
CA ILE A 49 -3.16 8.36 0.19
C ILE A 49 -4.51 7.81 -0.25
N LEU A 50 -4.67 6.49 -0.20
CA LEU A 50 -5.91 5.79 -0.48
C LEU A 50 -6.66 5.44 0.79
N ASP A 51 -5.93 4.99 1.80
CA ASP A 51 -6.48 4.56 3.09
C ASP A 51 -5.44 4.68 4.21
N SER A 52 -5.89 4.58 5.46
CA SER A 52 -5.02 4.54 6.62
C SER A 52 -5.67 3.79 7.78
N VAL A 53 -4.84 3.17 8.63
CA VAL A 53 -5.30 2.53 9.86
C VAL A 53 -4.36 2.89 11.01
N LYS A 54 -4.94 3.21 12.16
CA LYS A 54 -4.18 3.29 13.41
C LYS A 54 -4.03 1.89 13.99
N LEU A 55 -2.81 1.39 14.02
CA LEU A 55 -2.51 0.04 14.48
C LEU A 55 -2.77 -0.10 15.98
N LYS A 56 -3.42 -1.21 16.35
CA LYS A 56 -3.57 -1.63 17.75
C LYS A 56 -2.28 -2.33 18.21
N SER A 57 -2.27 -2.80 19.45
CA SER A 57 -1.14 -3.56 20.00
C SER A 57 -0.77 -4.81 19.19
N SER A 58 -1.74 -5.40 18.47
CA SER A 58 -1.50 -6.55 17.60
C SER A 58 -0.72 -6.22 16.32
N GLY A 59 -0.62 -4.95 15.91
CA GLY A 59 0.04 -4.58 14.65
C GLY A 59 -0.70 -4.98 13.36
N THR A 60 -1.80 -5.72 13.45
CA THR A 60 -2.54 -6.28 12.31
C THR A 60 -3.28 -5.19 11.52
N PHE A 61 -3.30 -5.33 10.19
CA PHE A 61 -4.05 -4.47 9.28
C PHE A 61 -4.69 -5.26 8.12
N ASP A 62 -5.73 -4.68 7.52
CA ASP A 62 -6.41 -5.21 6.33
C ASP A 62 -6.93 -4.01 5.52
N PHE A 63 -6.28 -3.72 4.39
CA PHE A 63 -6.71 -2.71 3.44
C PHE A 63 -7.41 -3.34 2.25
N LYS A 64 -8.48 -2.70 1.80
CA LYS A 64 -9.29 -3.13 0.66
C LYS A 64 -9.48 -1.94 -0.28
N GLN A 65 -9.19 -2.15 -1.55
CA GLN A 65 -9.33 -1.11 -2.57
C GLN A 65 -9.87 -1.72 -3.86
N PRO A 66 -10.58 -0.93 -4.69
CA PRO A 66 -11.02 -1.39 -6.00
C PRO A 66 -9.84 -1.88 -6.85
N GLN A 67 -10.07 -2.89 -7.68
CA GLN A 67 -9.12 -3.34 -8.69
C GLN A 67 -8.66 -2.15 -9.55
N PRO A 68 -7.35 -1.96 -9.78
CA PRO A 68 -6.87 -0.91 -10.66
C PRO A 68 -7.22 -1.21 -12.13
N GLU A 69 -7.37 -0.16 -12.95
CA GLU A 69 -7.65 -0.30 -14.39
C GLU A 69 -6.50 -0.96 -15.17
N SER A 70 -5.28 -0.82 -14.68
CA SER A 70 -4.05 -1.40 -15.22
C SER A 70 -3.05 -1.66 -14.08
N PRO A 71 -2.00 -2.47 -14.31
CA PRO A 71 -0.97 -2.68 -13.30
C PRO A 71 -0.36 -1.37 -12.83
N ASP A 72 -0.31 -1.16 -11.52
CA ASP A 72 0.16 0.09 -10.92
C ASP A 72 0.98 -0.17 -9.64
N PHE A 73 1.73 0.85 -9.22
CA PHE A 73 2.60 0.80 -8.05
C PHE A 73 1.94 1.39 -6.81
N TYR A 74 2.13 0.71 -5.70
CA TYR A 74 1.60 1.08 -4.40
C TYR A 74 2.71 1.05 -3.37
N ARG A 75 2.43 1.68 -2.22
CA ARG A 75 3.31 1.56 -1.06
C ARG A 75 2.52 1.55 0.23
N LEU A 76 3.02 0.75 1.16
CA LEU A 76 2.69 0.93 2.56
C LEU A 76 3.67 1.95 3.12
N ARG A 77 3.18 2.96 3.82
CA ARG A 77 4.01 3.98 4.47
C ARG A 77 3.72 4.04 5.96
N MET A 78 4.79 4.05 6.75
CA MET A 78 4.76 4.32 8.17
C MET A 78 5.84 5.33 8.50
N GLU A 79 5.43 6.53 8.93
CA GLU A 79 6.35 7.66 9.12
C GLU A 79 7.10 7.96 7.80
N ASP A 80 8.44 7.83 7.80
CA ASP A 80 9.34 7.99 6.66
C ASP A 80 9.73 6.65 6.00
N GLN A 81 9.29 5.52 6.57
CA GLN A 81 9.58 4.17 6.09
C GLN A 81 8.52 3.71 5.09
N ILE A 82 8.94 3.02 4.03
CA ILE A 82 8.09 2.61 2.91
C ILE A 82 8.39 1.18 2.47
N ILE A 83 7.34 0.44 2.14
CA ILE A 83 7.40 -0.85 1.46
C ILE A 83 6.71 -0.69 0.10
N HIS A 84 7.46 -0.90 -0.97
CA HIS A 84 6.93 -0.85 -2.34
C HIS A 84 6.38 -2.20 -2.78
N PHE A 85 5.25 -2.17 -3.49
CA PHE A 85 4.66 -3.33 -4.14
C PHE A 85 3.85 -2.89 -5.38
N SER A 86 3.36 -3.85 -6.15
CA SER A 86 2.50 -3.61 -7.31
C SER A 86 1.19 -4.36 -7.16
N ILE A 87 0.14 -3.88 -7.81
CA ILE A 87 -1.11 -4.62 -7.95
C ILE A 87 -1.45 -4.65 -9.44
N ASP A 88 -1.68 -5.84 -10.00
CA ASP A 88 -2.12 -6.00 -11.39
C ASP A 88 -3.59 -6.44 -11.54
N SER A 89 -4.20 -6.92 -10.45
CA SER A 89 -5.55 -7.50 -10.46
C SER A 89 -6.20 -7.44 -9.07
N THR A 90 -6.87 -8.52 -8.65
CA THR A 90 -7.63 -8.68 -7.40
C THR A 90 -6.90 -9.55 -6.39
N GLU A 91 -5.57 -9.55 -6.42
CA GLU A 91 -4.75 -10.41 -5.58
C GLU A 91 -4.84 -10.02 -4.10
N THR A 92 -4.59 -10.99 -3.22
CA THR A 92 -4.41 -10.74 -1.78
C THR A 92 -2.93 -10.85 -1.47
N ILE A 93 -2.32 -9.73 -1.10
CA ILE A 93 -0.93 -9.66 -0.69
C ILE A 93 -0.86 -9.67 0.82
N HIS A 94 0.03 -10.51 1.35
CA HIS A 94 0.33 -10.54 2.78
C HIS A 94 1.71 -9.93 3.01
N ILE A 95 1.78 -8.86 3.79
CA ILE A 95 3.01 -8.13 4.11
C ILE A 95 3.18 -8.07 5.62
N ASN A 96 4.21 -8.74 6.13
CA ASN A 96 4.58 -8.70 7.54
C ASN A 96 5.91 -7.97 7.71
N ALA A 97 6.02 -7.11 8.70
CA ALA A 97 7.25 -6.36 8.95
C ALA A 97 7.40 -5.99 10.43
N PRO A 98 8.61 -5.97 11.00
CA PRO A 98 8.84 -5.32 12.28
C PRO A 98 8.93 -3.81 12.12
N TYR A 99 8.32 -3.03 13.03
CA TYR A 99 8.32 -1.56 12.98
C TYR A 99 9.72 -0.97 12.82
N GLN A 100 10.69 -1.47 13.59
CA GLN A 100 12.07 -0.95 13.61
C GLN A 100 12.82 -1.15 12.28
N LYS A 101 12.38 -2.09 11.45
CA LYS A 101 13.00 -2.38 10.15
C LYS A 101 11.95 -2.49 9.06
N PHE A 102 10.92 -1.66 9.13
CA PHE A 102 9.75 -1.74 8.26
C PHE A 102 10.12 -1.81 6.77
N SER A 103 11.06 -0.97 6.32
CA SER A 103 11.51 -0.97 4.91
C SER A 103 12.52 -2.06 4.53
N THR A 104 13.04 -2.85 5.49
CA THR A 104 14.23 -3.70 5.26
C THR A 104 14.11 -5.16 5.69
N ASP A 105 13.22 -5.48 6.63
CA ASP A 105 13.07 -6.83 7.21
C ASP A 105 11.62 -7.33 7.10
N TYR A 106 10.98 -7.03 5.97
CA TYR A 106 9.59 -7.41 5.70
C TYR A 106 9.49 -8.68 4.85
N THR A 107 8.36 -9.39 4.91
CA THR A 107 7.99 -10.49 4.02
C THR A 107 6.88 -10.07 3.07
N VAL A 108 6.79 -10.75 1.92
CA VAL A 108 5.70 -10.55 0.95
C VAL A 108 5.27 -11.92 0.44
N GLU A 109 3.98 -12.21 0.55
CA GLU A 109 3.36 -13.42 0.03
C GLU A 109 2.14 -13.08 -0.82
N GLY A 110 1.72 -14.01 -1.67
CA GLY A 110 0.56 -13.81 -2.56
C GLY A 110 0.88 -13.18 -3.92
N SER A 111 2.12 -12.70 -4.13
CA SER A 111 2.53 -12.12 -5.42
C SER A 111 4.05 -12.30 -5.67
N GLU A 112 4.42 -13.00 -6.75
CA GLU A 112 5.82 -13.16 -7.15
C GLU A 112 6.41 -11.82 -7.63
N ASN A 113 5.61 -11.02 -8.36
CA ASN A 113 6.00 -9.68 -8.81
C ASN A 113 6.39 -8.80 -7.61
N CYS A 114 5.60 -8.83 -6.54
CA CYS A 114 5.92 -8.06 -5.34
C CYS A 114 7.17 -8.58 -4.61
N ASN A 115 7.44 -9.89 -4.66
CA ASN A 115 8.70 -10.43 -4.17
C ASN A 115 9.92 -9.93 -4.97
N ARG A 116 9.79 -9.82 -6.30
CA ARG A 116 10.85 -9.24 -7.14
C ARG A 116 11.05 -7.75 -6.85
N ILE A 117 9.96 -6.99 -6.66
CA ILE A 117 10.03 -5.57 -6.25
C ILE A 117 10.75 -5.44 -4.90
N LYS A 118 10.42 -6.29 -3.93
CA LYS A 118 11.13 -6.35 -2.64
C LYS A 118 12.62 -6.59 -2.83
N GLU A 119 13.01 -7.57 -3.64
CA GLU A 119 14.42 -7.88 -3.87
C GLU A 119 15.18 -6.68 -4.42
N LEU A 120 14.59 -5.98 -5.40
CA LEU A 120 15.14 -4.77 -6.01
C LEU A 120 15.26 -3.63 -4.99
N ALA A 121 14.21 -3.38 -4.21
CA ALA A 121 14.21 -2.34 -3.17
C ALA A 121 15.33 -2.58 -2.14
N LEU A 122 15.49 -3.82 -1.66
CA LEU A 122 16.55 -4.17 -0.72
C LEU A 122 17.95 -4.04 -1.33
N LYS A 123 18.13 -4.38 -2.62
CA LYS A 123 19.38 -4.16 -3.36
C LYS A 123 19.71 -2.67 -3.46
N GLN A 124 18.72 -1.84 -3.79
CA GLN A 124 18.89 -0.39 -3.87
C GLN A 124 19.27 0.22 -2.52
N ILE A 125 18.61 -0.18 -1.43
CA ILE A 125 18.92 0.30 -0.07
C ILE A 125 20.37 -0.04 0.29
N ARG A 126 20.82 -1.27 0.03
CA ARG A 126 22.21 -1.67 0.27
C ARG A 126 23.20 -0.82 -0.52
N LEU A 127 22.95 -0.65 -1.82
CA LEU A 127 23.80 0.18 -2.67
C LEU A 127 23.88 1.63 -2.17
N GLN A 128 22.73 2.23 -1.80
CA GLN A 128 22.70 3.60 -1.28
C GLN A 128 23.48 3.73 0.03
N ASN A 129 23.41 2.73 0.91
CA ASN A 129 24.18 2.69 2.14
C ASN A 129 25.69 2.64 1.87
N ASP A 130 26.13 1.85 0.89
CA ASP A 130 27.53 1.79 0.47
C ASP A 130 28.02 3.12 -0.12
N VAL A 131 27.23 3.73 -1.01
CA VAL A 131 27.52 5.06 -1.58
C VAL A 131 27.66 6.09 -0.46
N ASN A 132 26.71 6.12 0.48
CA ASN A 132 26.72 7.05 1.60
C ASN A 132 27.94 6.82 2.52
N ARG A 133 28.34 5.57 2.74
CA ARG A 133 29.52 5.22 3.53
C ARG A 133 30.80 5.77 2.88
N ILE A 134 31.01 5.47 1.60
CA ILE A 134 32.18 5.94 0.84
C ILE A 134 32.23 7.47 0.84
N ALA A 135 31.11 8.14 0.61
CA ALA A 135 31.03 9.60 0.61
C ALA A 135 31.43 10.22 1.98
N ARG A 136 31.08 9.57 3.09
CA ARG A 136 31.50 10.02 4.44
C ARG A 136 33.00 9.79 4.67
N GLU A 137 33.53 8.64 4.27
CA GLU A 137 34.95 8.31 4.40
C GLU A 137 35.82 9.35 3.64
N LEU A 138 35.42 9.71 2.41
CA LEU A 138 36.11 10.75 1.63
C LEU A 138 36.07 12.13 2.29
N ARG A 139 34.94 12.51 2.92
CA ARG A 139 34.80 13.78 3.63
C ARG A 139 35.59 13.84 4.94
N ALA A 140 35.86 12.69 5.57
CA ALA A 140 36.63 12.60 6.81
C ALA A 140 38.15 12.49 6.58
N GLY A 141 38.59 12.25 5.33
CA GLY A 141 39.98 12.11 4.92
C GLY A 141 40.58 13.34 4.23
N ILE A 142 39.98 14.53 4.41
CA ILE A 142 40.53 15.87 4.13
C ILE A 142 40.51 16.66 5.44
#